data_AF-A0A1E7JMS7-F1
#
_entry.id   AF-A0A1E7JMS7-F1
#
_cell.length_a   1.000
_cell.length_b   1.000
_cell.length_c   1.000
_cell.angle_alpha   90.00
_cell.angle_beta   90.00
_cell.angle_gamma   90.00
#
_symmetry.space_group_name_H-M   'P 1'
#
loop_
_entity.id
_entity.type
_entity.pdbx_description
1 polymer ?
#
loop_
_entity_poly.entity_id
_entity_poly.type
_entity_poly.pdbx_seq_one_letter_code
_entity_poly.pdbx_strand_id
1 'polypeptide(L)'
;MNAPKPVSRTVAGGVAKLLPDVDRPRAWLLTVDDAPQSYVDLDDPLRLEFEYTRMLAHVLELAEPAGEPLDVLHLGGGGLTLPRYAAVQRPGSRQRVVESDRALLDFVTSRLPPPADAAIALEATDARLAVERGPSGSADLVIADVFGGPRIPGHVTTLPYARAAAGVLRPHGIHAMNLADTTPFRFLSSQVATFAAAFAHVALLAEPAVLRGRRFGNIVLLASASPLPVTALARRAAADPFPARVEFGPMLRRFLEGGSPVSDARAVPSPEPPEGSFSID
;
A
#
# COMPACT_ATOMS: atom_id res chain seq x y z
N MET A 1 -20.85 29.68 -3.92
CA MET A 1 -20.25 28.83 -2.85
C MET A 1 -18.78 29.18 -2.78
N ASN A 2 -18.24 29.44 -1.58
CA ASN A 2 -16.80 29.73 -1.45
C ASN A 2 -16.00 28.48 -1.84
N ALA A 3 -14.94 28.65 -2.63
CA ALA A 3 -14.02 27.57 -2.95
C ALA A 3 -13.51 26.93 -1.65
N PRO A 4 -13.37 25.59 -1.60
CA PRO A 4 -12.79 24.93 -0.44
C PRO A 4 -11.40 25.53 -0.16
N LYS A 5 -11.08 25.67 1.13
CA LYS A 5 -9.80 26.22 1.57
C LYS A 5 -8.92 25.09 2.09
N PRO A 6 -7.58 25.20 1.96
CA PRO A 6 -6.66 24.33 2.67
C PRO A 6 -7.00 24.24 4.16
N VAL A 7 -6.98 23.03 4.71
CA VAL A 7 -7.14 22.77 6.14
C VAL A 7 -5.98 21.92 6.63
N SER A 8 -5.57 22.10 7.87
CA SER A 8 -4.46 21.37 8.47
C SER A 8 -4.77 20.88 9.88
N ARG A 9 -4.04 19.86 10.32
CA ARG A 9 -4.07 19.32 11.68
C ARG A 9 -2.70 18.75 12.04
N THR A 10 -2.27 18.98 13.28
CA THR A 10 -1.14 18.25 13.86
C THR A 10 -1.55 16.82 14.15
N VAL A 11 -0.77 15.88 13.62
CA VAL A 11 -0.96 14.44 13.76
C VAL A 11 0.34 13.83 14.30
N ALA A 12 0.36 12.54 14.63
CA ALA A 12 1.56 11.89 15.16
C ALA A 12 2.73 11.94 14.16
N GLY A 13 2.42 11.84 12.86
CA GLY A 13 3.41 11.89 11.78
C GLY A 13 3.89 13.28 11.36
N GLY A 14 3.40 14.38 11.97
CA GLY A 14 3.75 15.75 11.60
C GLY A 14 2.54 16.67 11.42
N VAL A 15 2.56 17.54 10.41
CA VAL A 15 1.43 18.41 10.05
C VAL A 15 0.73 17.86 8.81
N ALA A 16 -0.45 17.29 8.99
CA ALA A 16 -1.31 16.87 7.90
C ALA A 16 -2.02 18.09 7.27
N LYS A 17 -2.05 18.18 5.95
CA LYS A 17 -2.79 19.21 5.20
C LYS A 17 -3.67 18.55 4.15
N LEU A 18 -4.91 19.01 4.02
CA LEU A 18 -5.78 18.73 2.88
C LEU A 18 -5.83 19.97 2.01
N LEU A 19 -5.23 19.87 0.82
CA LEU A 19 -5.16 20.91 -0.18
C LEU A 19 -6.24 20.64 -1.23
N PRO A 20 -7.20 21.56 -1.45
CA PRO A 20 -8.23 21.36 -2.46
C PRO A 20 -7.65 21.47 -3.86
N ASP A 21 -8.14 20.63 -4.76
CA ASP A 21 -7.86 20.72 -6.19
C ASP A 21 -8.59 21.92 -6.80
N VAL A 22 -7.92 22.65 -7.70
CA VAL A 22 -8.47 23.86 -8.33
C VAL A 22 -9.46 23.56 -9.45
N ASP A 23 -9.28 22.42 -10.12
CA ASP A 23 -10.08 22.00 -11.27
C ASP A 23 -11.18 20.99 -10.86
N ARG A 24 -11.03 20.34 -9.70
CA ARG A 24 -11.97 19.34 -9.18
C ARG A 24 -12.51 19.75 -7.81
N PRO A 25 -13.75 20.27 -7.73
CA PRO A 25 -14.30 20.86 -6.51
C PRO A 25 -14.34 19.96 -5.27
N ARG A 26 -14.31 18.64 -5.46
CA ARG A 26 -14.37 17.63 -4.41
C ARG A 26 -13.16 16.71 -4.38
N ALA A 27 -12.07 17.12 -5.03
CA ALA A 27 -10.78 16.44 -4.94
C ALA A 27 -9.80 17.16 -4.02
N TRP A 28 -8.96 16.39 -3.35
CA TRP A 28 -8.05 16.85 -2.31
C TRP A 28 -6.73 16.09 -2.37
N LEU A 29 -5.63 16.84 -2.26
CA LEU A 29 -4.31 16.31 -1.99
C LEU A 29 -4.05 16.31 -0.48
N LEU A 30 -3.79 15.14 0.08
CA LEU A 30 -3.32 14.97 1.45
C LEU A 30 -1.79 15.03 1.46
N THR A 31 -1.22 15.90 2.28
CA THR A 31 0.22 15.93 2.58
C THR A 31 0.46 15.78 4.08
N VAL A 32 1.63 15.28 4.48
CA VAL A 32 2.13 15.27 5.86
C VAL A 32 3.55 15.82 5.82
N ASP A 33 3.80 16.90 6.57
CA ASP A 33 5.07 17.67 6.49
C ASP A 33 5.46 17.97 5.03
N ASP A 34 4.46 18.40 4.25
CA ASP A 34 4.54 18.75 2.83
C ASP A 34 4.87 17.58 1.88
N ALA A 35 5.15 16.38 2.39
CA ALA A 35 5.26 15.17 1.57
C ALA A 35 3.86 14.69 1.12
N PRO A 36 3.59 14.60 -0.19
CA PRO A 36 2.35 14.03 -0.72
C PRO A 36 2.11 12.60 -0.23
N GLN A 37 0.93 12.35 0.34
CA GLN A 37 0.55 11.04 0.87
C GLN A 37 -0.54 10.38 0.04
N SER A 38 -1.51 11.16 -0.45
CA SER A 38 -2.68 10.62 -1.12
C SER A 38 -3.42 11.70 -1.90
N TYR A 39 -4.07 11.33 -3.00
CA TYR A 39 -5.03 12.14 -3.72
C TYR A 39 -6.39 11.45 -3.67
N VAL A 40 -7.43 12.20 -3.33
CA VAL A 40 -8.78 11.67 -3.15
C VAL A 40 -9.74 12.55 -3.92
N ASP A 41 -10.41 12.00 -4.93
CA ASP A 41 -11.57 12.59 -5.58
C ASP A 41 -12.84 11.92 -5.06
N LEU A 42 -13.71 12.67 -4.37
CA LEU A 42 -14.96 12.13 -3.83
C LEU A 42 -16.04 11.92 -4.90
N ASP A 43 -15.90 12.52 -6.08
CA ASP A 43 -16.82 12.35 -7.21
C ASP A 43 -16.34 11.25 -8.17
N ASP A 44 -15.03 10.97 -8.17
CA ASP A 44 -14.42 9.90 -8.96
C ASP A 44 -13.45 9.03 -8.12
N PRO A 45 -13.97 8.08 -7.32
CA PRO A 45 -13.15 7.15 -6.54
C PRO A 45 -12.19 6.27 -7.34
N LEU A 46 -12.36 6.18 -8.65
CA LEU A 46 -11.51 5.40 -9.55
C LEU A 46 -10.27 6.18 -10.01
N ARG A 47 -10.22 7.47 -9.69
CA ARG A 47 -9.09 8.35 -9.98
C ARG A 47 -7.94 8.13 -9.01
N LEU A 48 -6.88 7.52 -9.53
CA LEU A 48 -5.65 7.24 -8.80
C LEU A 48 -4.49 8.02 -9.41
N GLU A 49 -4.01 9.05 -8.72
CA GLU A 49 -2.91 9.92 -9.18
C GLU A 49 -1.52 9.35 -8.84
N PHE A 50 -1.42 8.55 -7.77
CA PHE A 50 -0.14 7.96 -7.36
C PHE A 50 0.09 6.62 -8.06
N GLU A 51 1.22 6.49 -8.76
CA GLU A 51 1.57 5.30 -9.55
C GLU A 51 1.54 4.00 -8.72
N TYR A 52 2.05 4.02 -7.48
CA TYR A 52 2.01 2.84 -6.61
C TYR A 52 0.58 2.45 -6.21
N THR A 53 -0.31 3.42 -6.03
CA THR A 53 -1.72 3.15 -5.73
C THR A 53 -2.39 2.47 -6.92
N ARG A 54 -2.02 2.84 -8.15
CA ARG A 54 -2.47 2.16 -9.38
C ARG A 54 -1.96 0.71 -9.43
N MET A 55 -0.70 0.50 -9.07
CA MET A 55 -0.12 -0.85 -8.95
C MET A 55 -0.88 -1.72 -7.94
N LEU A 56 -1.19 -1.18 -6.75
CA LEU A 56 -1.99 -1.88 -5.73
C LEU A 56 -3.43 -2.12 -6.18
N ALA A 57 -4.04 -1.18 -6.90
CA ALA A 57 -5.38 -1.34 -7.48
C ALA A 57 -5.43 -2.50 -8.50
N HIS A 58 -4.40 -2.65 -9.34
CA HIS A 58 -4.31 -3.80 -10.27
C HIS A 58 -4.26 -5.14 -9.54
N VAL A 59 -3.58 -5.20 -8.39
CA VAL A 59 -3.53 -6.38 -7.51
C VAL A 59 -4.90 -6.64 -6.90
N LEU A 60 -5.53 -5.59 -6.37
CA LEU A 60 -6.88 -5.67 -5.79
C LEU A 60 -7.87 -6.24 -6.81
N GLU A 61 -7.87 -5.73 -8.03
CA GLU A 61 -8.75 -6.21 -9.08
C GLU A 61 -8.44 -7.61 -9.62
N LEU A 62 -7.31 -8.22 -9.26
CA LEU A 62 -6.93 -9.58 -9.65
C LEU A 62 -6.97 -10.58 -8.48
N ALA A 63 -7.29 -10.13 -7.26
CA ALA A 63 -7.27 -10.99 -6.08
C ALA A 63 -8.37 -12.08 -6.12
N GLU A 64 -9.49 -11.80 -6.81
CA GLU A 64 -10.60 -12.73 -7.07
C GLU A 64 -11.17 -12.45 -8.47
N PRO A 65 -12.06 -13.30 -9.04
CA PRO A 65 -12.76 -13.00 -10.28
C PRO A 65 -13.40 -11.61 -10.29
N ALA A 66 -13.54 -11.03 -11.48
CA ALA A 66 -14.03 -9.67 -11.63
C ALA A 66 -15.44 -9.51 -11.04
N GLY A 67 -15.61 -8.48 -10.20
CA GLY A 67 -16.89 -8.16 -9.54
C GLY A 67 -17.17 -8.93 -8.26
N GLU A 68 -16.42 -10.00 -7.96
CA GLU A 68 -16.58 -10.73 -6.70
C GLU A 68 -16.08 -9.89 -5.51
N PRO A 69 -16.84 -9.85 -4.40
CA PRO A 69 -16.46 -9.11 -3.22
C PRO A 69 -15.24 -9.74 -2.54
N LEU A 70 -14.45 -8.91 -1.87
CA LEU A 70 -13.29 -9.32 -1.09
C LEU A 70 -13.48 -9.07 0.41
N ASP A 71 -12.77 -9.83 1.23
CA ASP A 71 -12.32 -9.39 2.54
C ASP A 71 -10.93 -8.75 2.44
N VAL A 72 -10.85 -7.44 2.66
CA VAL A 72 -9.61 -6.66 2.53
C VAL A 72 -9.19 -6.09 3.88
N LEU A 73 -7.94 -6.36 4.27
CA LEU A 73 -7.27 -5.70 5.38
C LEU A 73 -6.27 -4.67 4.84
N HIS A 74 -6.57 -3.38 5.04
CA HIS A 74 -5.67 -2.28 4.73
C HIS A 74 -4.89 -1.91 5.98
N LEU A 75 -3.57 -2.05 5.93
CA LEU A 75 -2.63 -1.59 6.95
C LEU A 75 -2.06 -0.27 6.46
N GLY A 76 -2.39 0.81 7.16
CA GLY A 76 -2.28 2.17 6.64
C GLY A 76 -3.45 2.52 5.72
N GLY A 77 -3.32 3.63 5.01
CA GLY A 77 -4.33 4.15 4.10
C GLY A 77 -4.69 5.60 4.40
N GLY A 78 -3.70 6.49 4.49
CA GLY A 78 -3.84 7.86 4.98
C GLY A 78 -4.98 8.67 4.33
N GLY A 79 -5.26 8.49 3.04
CA GLY A 79 -6.41 9.13 2.37
C GLY A 79 -7.64 8.23 2.17
N LEU A 80 -7.56 6.96 2.59
CA LEU A 80 -8.58 5.94 2.36
C LEU A 80 -8.94 5.80 0.86
N THR A 81 -7.96 6.03 -0.05
CA THR A 81 -8.13 5.97 -1.51
C THR A 81 -8.40 4.55 -2.00
N LEU A 82 -7.55 3.58 -1.66
CA LEU A 82 -7.78 2.17 -2.03
C LEU A 82 -9.08 1.61 -1.45
N PRO A 83 -9.46 1.90 -0.19
CA PRO A 83 -10.76 1.51 0.31
C PRO A 83 -11.96 2.04 -0.50
N ARG A 84 -11.91 3.29 -0.96
CA ARG A 84 -12.94 3.90 -1.84
C ARG A 84 -12.96 3.25 -3.21
N TYR A 85 -11.78 3.05 -3.78
CA TYR A 85 -11.60 2.39 -5.06
C TYR A 85 -12.21 0.98 -5.04
N ALA A 86 -11.90 0.21 -3.99
CA ALA A 86 -12.42 -1.14 -3.78
C ALA A 86 -13.94 -1.16 -3.63
N ALA A 87 -14.53 -0.18 -2.94
CA ALA A 87 -15.97 -0.08 -2.77
C ALA A 87 -16.71 0.09 -4.11
N VAL A 88 -16.10 0.76 -5.09
CA VAL A 88 -16.66 0.92 -6.44
C VAL A 88 -16.37 -0.29 -7.32
N GLN A 89 -15.11 -0.75 -7.39
CA GLN A 89 -14.73 -1.85 -8.29
C GLN A 89 -15.22 -3.22 -7.82
N ARG A 90 -15.45 -3.39 -6.51
CA ARG A 90 -15.89 -4.64 -5.89
C ARG A 90 -16.96 -4.39 -4.83
N PRO A 91 -18.17 -3.98 -5.24
CA PRO A 91 -19.28 -3.73 -4.32
C PRO A 91 -19.55 -4.94 -3.41
N GLY A 92 -19.86 -4.68 -2.14
CA GLY A 92 -20.08 -5.73 -1.14
C GLY A 92 -18.80 -6.26 -0.45
N SER A 93 -17.62 -5.81 -0.86
CA SER A 93 -16.37 -6.13 -0.16
C SER A 93 -16.40 -5.62 1.28
N ARG A 94 -16.02 -6.48 2.23
CA ARG A 94 -15.80 -6.08 3.63
C ARG A 94 -14.36 -5.62 3.77
N GLN A 95 -14.18 -4.43 4.32
CA GLN A 95 -12.88 -3.80 4.39
C GLN A 95 -12.61 -3.37 5.83
N ARG A 96 -11.42 -3.69 6.34
CA ARG A 96 -10.92 -3.15 7.61
C ARG A 96 -9.70 -2.31 7.30
N VAL A 97 -9.73 -1.04 7.71
CA VAL A 97 -8.61 -0.12 7.56
C VAL A 97 -8.03 0.19 8.93
N VAL A 98 -6.73 -0.02 9.05
CA VAL A 98 -5.97 0.14 10.28
C VAL A 98 -5.00 1.29 10.11
N GLU A 99 -5.17 2.36 10.89
CA GLU A 99 -4.25 3.50 10.92
C GLU A 99 -3.71 3.69 12.33
N SER A 100 -2.40 3.78 12.49
CA SER A 100 -1.78 4.00 13.80
C SER A 100 -2.03 5.42 14.33
N ASP A 101 -2.15 6.40 13.44
CA ASP A 101 -2.36 7.80 13.75
C ASP A 101 -3.86 8.13 13.80
N ARG A 102 -4.45 8.01 15.00
CA ARG A 102 -5.85 8.38 15.24
C ARG A 102 -6.17 9.80 14.79
N ALA A 103 -5.26 10.75 15.02
CA ALA A 103 -5.51 12.15 14.68
C ALA A 103 -5.60 12.36 13.17
N LEU A 104 -4.78 11.64 12.39
CA LEU A 104 -4.84 11.60 10.93
C LEU A 104 -6.15 10.95 10.44
N LEU A 105 -6.50 9.78 10.99
CA LEU A 105 -7.73 9.09 10.63
C LEU A 105 -8.98 9.95 10.89
N ASP A 106 -9.06 10.58 12.06
CA ASP A 106 -10.16 11.50 12.42
C ASP A 106 -10.15 12.76 11.54
N PHE A 107 -8.97 13.24 11.13
CA PHE A 107 -8.85 14.41 10.25
C PHE A 107 -9.41 14.12 8.87
N VAL A 108 -8.95 13.03 8.26
CA VAL A 108 -9.32 12.61 6.92
C VAL A 108 -10.80 12.28 6.87
N THR A 109 -11.32 11.47 7.80
CA THR A 109 -12.74 11.08 7.80
C THR A 109 -13.70 12.25 8.07
N SER A 110 -13.29 13.25 8.85
CA SER A 110 -14.11 14.45 9.10
C SER A 110 -14.29 15.36 7.87
N ARG A 111 -13.38 15.26 6.89
CA ARG A 111 -13.39 16.09 5.67
C ARG A 111 -13.76 15.29 4.43
N LEU A 112 -13.28 14.06 4.38
CA LEU A 112 -13.41 13.09 3.31
C LEU A 112 -14.04 11.83 3.94
N PRO A 113 -15.35 11.81 4.23
CA PRO A 113 -16.00 10.62 4.75
C PRO A 113 -15.94 9.49 3.70
N PRO A 114 -15.75 8.21 4.11
CA PRO A 114 -15.93 7.09 3.20
C PRO A 114 -17.40 6.98 2.75
N PRO A 115 -17.70 6.26 1.64
CA PRO A 115 -19.08 6.01 1.22
C PRO A 115 -19.88 5.32 2.34
N ALA A 116 -21.05 5.85 2.67
CA ALA A 116 -21.84 5.41 3.83
C ALA A 116 -22.42 4.00 3.67
N ASP A 117 -22.59 3.55 2.44
CA ASP A 117 -23.10 2.23 2.05
C ASP A 117 -21.97 1.18 1.87
N ALA A 118 -20.71 1.60 1.92
CA ALA A 118 -19.57 0.69 1.83
C ALA A 118 -19.26 0.06 3.20
N ALA A 119 -18.99 -1.25 3.21
CA ALA A 119 -18.62 -1.99 4.42
C ALA A 119 -17.16 -1.75 4.82
N ILE A 120 -16.82 -0.50 5.18
CA ILE A 120 -15.48 -0.06 5.58
C ILE A 120 -15.45 0.19 7.09
N ALA A 121 -14.83 -0.72 7.83
CA ALA A 121 -14.54 -0.55 9.25
C ALA A 121 -13.19 0.16 9.43
N LEU A 122 -13.18 1.23 10.22
CA LEU A 122 -11.97 2.01 10.50
C LEU A 122 -11.52 1.76 11.93
N GLU A 123 -10.23 1.53 12.13
CA GLU A 123 -9.65 1.25 13.44
C GLU A 123 -8.33 2.00 13.62
N ALA A 124 -8.22 2.73 14.73
CA ALA A 124 -6.96 3.35 15.09
C ALA A 124 -6.10 2.39 15.92
N THR A 125 -5.21 1.63 15.27
CA THR A 125 -4.32 0.66 15.91
C THR A 125 -3.03 0.48 15.11
N ASP A 126 -2.02 -0.11 15.72
CA ASP A 126 -0.80 -0.53 15.04
C ASP A 126 -1.08 -1.64 14.01
N ALA A 127 -0.43 -1.54 12.84
CA ALA A 127 -0.59 -2.46 11.73
C ALA A 127 -0.17 -3.90 12.07
N ARG A 128 0.98 -4.09 12.74
CA ARG A 128 1.44 -5.42 13.14
C ARG A 128 0.48 -6.02 14.16
N LEU A 129 0.06 -5.23 15.14
CA LEU A 129 -0.90 -5.68 16.15
C LEU A 129 -2.23 -6.12 15.53
N ALA A 130 -2.73 -5.41 14.52
CA ALA A 130 -3.96 -5.78 13.82
C ALA A 130 -3.84 -7.12 13.08
N VAL A 131 -2.67 -7.40 12.49
CA VAL A 131 -2.38 -8.68 11.84
C VAL A 131 -2.24 -9.79 12.88
N GLU A 132 -1.45 -9.60 13.94
CA GLU A 132 -1.22 -10.62 14.98
C GLU A 132 -2.50 -11.00 15.73
N ARG A 133 -3.47 -10.08 15.85
CA ARG A 133 -4.78 -10.32 16.45
C ARG A 133 -5.85 -10.71 15.43
N GLY A 134 -5.53 -10.70 14.14
CA GLY A 134 -6.45 -11.01 13.06
C GLY A 134 -6.89 -12.48 13.10
N PRO A 135 -8.16 -12.80 12.80
CA PRO A 135 -8.58 -14.19 12.68
C PRO A 135 -7.83 -14.88 11.54
N SER A 136 -7.49 -16.16 11.72
CA SER A 136 -6.81 -16.92 10.66
C SER A 136 -7.71 -17.11 9.45
N GLY A 137 -7.16 -16.99 8.24
CA GLY A 137 -7.89 -17.20 6.99
C GLY A 137 -9.08 -16.24 6.79
N SER A 138 -8.97 -15.01 7.27
CA SER A 138 -10.04 -14.01 7.24
C SER A 138 -9.95 -13.00 6.10
N ALA A 139 -8.79 -12.87 5.44
CA ALA A 139 -8.58 -11.90 4.37
C ALA A 139 -8.24 -12.57 3.04
N ASP A 140 -8.81 -12.08 1.95
CA ASP A 140 -8.40 -12.40 0.58
C ASP A 140 -7.22 -11.52 0.14
N LEU A 141 -7.16 -10.30 0.69
CA LEU A 141 -6.11 -9.34 0.37
C LEU A 141 -5.69 -8.57 1.62
N VAL A 142 -4.39 -8.55 1.88
CA VAL A 142 -3.77 -7.63 2.84
C VAL A 142 -2.98 -6.60 2.05
N ILE A 143 -3.34 -5.32 2.16
CA ILE A 143 -2.61 -4.21 1.56
C ILE A 143 -1.84 -3.51 2.67
N ALA A 144 -0.51 -3.55 2.62
CA ALA A 144 0.37 -2.85 3.53
C ALA A 144 0.95 -1.61 2.87
N ASP A 145 0.38 -0.46 3.21
CA ASP A 145 0.79 0.87 2.76
C ASP A 145 1.06 1.76 3.98
N VAL A 146 1.97 1.27 4.83
CA VAL A 146 2.26 1.82 6.15
C VAL A 146 3.50 2.69 6.08
N PHE A 147 3.31 4.01 6.12
CA PHE A 147 4.39 4.97 6.30
C PHE A 147 4.22 5.69 7.64
N GLY A 148 5.23 5.61 8.50
CA GLY A 148 5.40 6.48 9.67
C GLY A 148 6.25 7.67 9.26
N GLY A 149 5.62 8.76 8.83
CA GLY A 149 6.33 9.85 8.15
C GLY A 149 6.84 9.37 6.78
N PRO A 150 8.11 9.57 6.41
CA PRO A 150 8.62 9.15 5.11
C PRO A 150 9.10 7.68 5.06
N ARG A 151 8.98 6.92 6.16
CA ARG A 151 9.56 5.56 6.27
C ARG A 151 8.56 4.52 6.75
N ILE A 152 8.76 3.29 6.32
CA ILE A 152 8.02 2.13 6.81
C ILE A 152 8.58 1.74 8.19
N PRO A 153 7.75 1.54 9.23
CA PRO A 153 8.20 1.11 10.54
C PRO A 153 8.90 -0.26 10.49
N GLY A 154 10.01 -0.41 11.21
CA GLY A 154 10.81 -1.64 11.14
C GLY A 154 10.10 -2.90 11.65
N HIS A 155 9.11 -2.78 12.53
CA HIS A 155 8.42 -3.94 13.08
C HIS A 155 7.43 -4.58 12.12
N VAL A 156 7.04 -3.91 11.02
CA VAL A 156 6.22 -4.47 9.93
C VAL A 156 7.06 -4.99 8.75
N THR A 157 8.39 -5.07 8.91
CA THR A 157 9.34 -5.51 7.86
C THR A 157 10.15 -6.74 8.30
N THR A 158 9.57 -7.55 9.19
CA THR A 158 10.22 -8.70 9.84
C THR A 158 9.55 -10.03 9.48
N LEU A 159 10.29 -11.13 9.65
CA LEU A 159 9.82 -12.48 9.41
C LEU A 159 8.65 -12.88 10.34
N PRO A 160 8.66 -12.57 11.64
CA PRO A 160 7.48 -12.75 12.49
C PRO A 160 6.23 -12.06 11.95
N TYR A 161 6.35 -10.79 11.51
CA TYR A 161 5.23 -10.10 10.87
C TYR A 161 4.79 -10.79 9.58
N ALA A 162 5.72 -11.15 8.68
CA ALA A 162 5.38 -11.82 7.42
C ALA A 162 4.64 -13.14 7.65
N ARG A 163 5.02 -13.90 8.68
CA ARG A 163 4.32 -15.14 9.10
C ARG A 163 2.94 -14.86 9.67
N ALA A 164 2.79 -13.81 10.48
CA ALA A 164 1.48 -13.41 11.00
C ALA A 164 0.55 -12.99 9.85
N ALA A 165 1.05 -12.23 8.88
CA ALA A 165 0.31 -11.84 7.69
C ALA A 165 -0.12 -13.06 6.86
N ALA A 166 0.77 -14.05 6.69
CA ALA A 166 0.42 -15.32 6.05
C ALA A 166 -0.71 -16.06 6.77
N GLY A 167 -0.76 -16.00 8.11
CA GLY A 167 -1.79 -16.65 8.92
C GLY A 167 -3.18 -16.02 8.79
N VAL A 168 -3.26 -14.71 8.57
CA VAL A 168 -4.52 -13.97 8.36
C VAL A 168 -5.10 -14.20 6.96
N LEU A 169 -4.24 -14.45 5.97
CA LEU A 169 -4.66 -14.69 4.59
C LEU A 169 -5.34 -16.06 4.40
N ARG A 170 -6.33 -16.09 3.51
CA ARG A 170 -6.87 -17.33 2.95
C ARG A 170 -5.83 -18.06 2.10
N PRO A 171 -6.03 -19.35 1.76
CA PRO A 171 -5.06 -20.12 0.98
C PRO A 171 -4.63 -19.48 -0.37
N HIS A 172 -5.54 -18.75 -1.02
CA HIS A 172 -5.29 -18.02 -2.27
C HIS A 172 -5.05 -16.53 -2.07
N GLY A 173 -5.05 -16.06 -0.83
CA GLY A 173 -4.95 -14.65 -0.51
C GLY A 173 -3.57 -14.08 -0.84
N ILE A 174 -3.54 -12.77 -1.05
CA ILE A 174 -2.34 -12.03 -1.45
C ILE A 174 -1.98 -11.02 -0.37
N HIS A 175 -0.71 -10.99 0.03
CA HIS A 175 -0.12 -9.84 0.70
C HIS A 175 0.51 -8.92 -0.34
N ALA A 176 0.16 -7.64 -0.31
CA ALA A 176 0.71 -6.62 -1.18
C ALA A 176 1.27 -5.46 -0.34
N MET A 177 2.57 -5.23 -0.41
CA MET A 177 3.27 -4.23 0.40
C MET A 177 3.90 -3.16 -0.47
N ASN A 178 3.55 -1.90 -0.23
CA ASN A 178 4.27 -0.78 -0.83
C ASN A 178 5.60 -0.58 -0.09
N LEU A 179 6.70 -0.75 -0.81
CA LEU A 179 8.06 -0.46 -0.37
C LEU A 179 8.61 0.73 -1.14
N ALA A 180 9.69 1.33 -0.64
CA ALA A 180 10.48 2.29 -1.41
C ALA A 180 11.97 2.02 -1.17
N ASP A 181 12.75 1.97 -2.25
CA ASP A 181 14.19 1.74 -2.20
C ASP A 181 14.85 2.21 -3.50
N THR A 182 16.17 2.21 -3.54
CA THR A 182 16.98 2.45 -4.73
C THR A 182 18.24 1.58 -4.69
N THR A 183 19.07 1.60 -5.74
CA THR A 183 20.37 0.92 -5.76
C THR A 183 21.17 1.27 -4.50
N PRO A 184 21.75 0.29 -3.77
CA PRO A 184 21.93 -1.11 -4.17
C PRO A 184 20.84 -2.09 -3.68
N PHE A 185 19.62 -1.63 -3.42
CA PHE A 185 18.45 -2.43 -3.04
C PHE A 185 18.64 -3.29 -1.78
N ARG A 186 19.37 -2.78 -0.79
CA ARG A 186 19.64 -3.55 0.44
C ARG A 186 18.34 -3.82 1.21
N PHE A 187 17.49 -2.81 1.31
CA PHE A 187 16.23 -2.95 2.02
C PHE A 187 15.28 -3.87 1.25
N LEU A 188 15.05 -3.61 -0.04
CA LEU A 188 14.23 -4.47 -0.90
C LEU A 188 14.71 -5.92 -0.89
N SER A 189 16.01 -6.18 -1.01
CA SER A 189 16.58 -7.54 -0.96
C SER A 189 16.29 -8.24 0.37
N SER A 190 16.43 -7.52 1.49
CA SER A 190 16.07 -8.07 2.82
C SER A 190 14.57 -8.39 2.92
N GLN A 191 13.70 -7.57 2.33
CA GLN A 191 12.26 -7.78 2.36
C GLN A 191 11.85 -8.95 1.46
N VAL A 192 12.41 -9.05 0.26
CA VAL A 192 12.21 -10.21 -0.64
C VAL A 192 12.62 -11.51 0.06
N ALA A 193 13.79 -11.55 0.71
CA ALA A 193 14.23 -12.71 1.48
C ALA A 193 13.30 -13.03 2.67
N THR A 194 12.82 -11.99 3.36
CA THR A 194 11.92 -12.12 4.51
C THR A 194 10.58 -12.73 4.11
N PHE A 195 9.95 -12.20 3.06
CA PHE A 195 8.66 -12.70 2.59
C PHE A 195 8.78 -14.06 1.90
N ALA A 196 9.87 -14.32 1.17
CA ALA A 196 10.13 -15.65 0.60
C ALA A 196 10.35 -16.75 1.66
N ALA A 197 10.72 -16.38 2.89
CA ALA A 197 10.81 -17.31 4.01
C ALA A 197 9.45 -17.59 4.70
N ALA A 198 8.39 -16.84 4.37
CA ALA A 198 7.04 -17.01 4.90
C ALA A 198 6.02 -17.46 3.84
N PHE A 199 6.28 -17.20 2.55
CA PHE A 199 5.38 -17.46 1.43
C PHE A 199 6.05 -18.26 0.32
N ALA A 200 5.28 -19.11 -0.37
CA ALA A 200 5.78 -19.93 -1.47
C ALA A 200 6.02 -19.14 -2.76
N HIS A 201 5.24 -18.08 -2.98
CA HIS A 201 5.29 -17.26 -4.18
C HIS A 201 5.50 -15.80 -3.82
N VAL A 202 6.53 -15.19 -4.43
CA VAL A 202 6.84 -13.76 -4.29
C VAL A 202 7.03 -13.14 -5.67
N ALA A 203 6.57 -11.91 -5.85
CA ALA A 203 6.83 -11.10 -7.03
C ALA A 203 7.03 -9.63 -6.64
N LEU A 204 7.65 -8.85 -7.52
CA LEU A 204 7.73 -7.40 -7.39
C LEU A 204 6.98 -6.75 -8.55
N LEU A 205 6.32 -5.63 -8.29
CA LEU A 205 5.69 -4.79 -9.29
C LEU A 205 6.21 -3.36 -9.09
N ALA A 206 6.90 -2.83 -10.09
CA ALA A 206 7.49 -1.49 -10.02
C ALA A 206 7.77 -0.94 -11.41
N GLU A 207 8.00 0.35 -11.50
CA GLU A 207 8.42 0.98 -12.74
C GLU A 207 9.79 0.47 -13.24
N PRO A 208 9.99 0.41 -14.57
CA PRO A 208 11.25 -0.05 -15.14
C PRO A 208 12.48 0.78 -14.72
N ALA A 209 12.33 2.09 -14.47
CA ALA A 209 13.44 2.94 -14.06
C ALA A 209 13.89 2.64 -12.61
N VAL A 210 12.92 2.41 -11.72
CA VAL A 210 13.15 1.98 -10.33
C VAL A 210 13.81 0.61 -10.33
N LEU A 211 13.29 -0.39 -11.06
CA LEU A 211 13.88 -1.74 -11.12
C LEU A 211 15.30 -1.81 -11.71
N ARG A 212 15.69 -0.81 -12.50
CA ARG A 212 17.06 -0.64 -13.02
C ARG A 212 17.95 0.20 -12.11
N GLY A 213 17.42 0.69 -10.99
CA GLY A 213 18.19 1.45 -10.02
C GLY A 213 18.57 2.85 -10.48
N ARG A 214 17.80 3.42 -11.41
CA ARG A 214 18.07 4.77 -11.96
C ARG A 214 17.52 5.89 -11.09
N ARG A 215 16.57 5.59 -10.20
CA ARG A 215 15.99 6.52 -9.23
C ARG A 215 15.41 5.77 -8.05
N PHE A 216 15.22 6.50 -6.95
CA PHE A 216 14.38 6.05 -5.84
C PHE A 216 12.91 6.03 -6.27
N GLY A 217 12.16 5.06 -5.76
CA GLY A 217 10.74 4.97 -6.06
C GLY A 217 10.06 3.78 -5.39
N ASN A 218 8.76 3.70 -5.60
CA ASN A 218 7.94 2.66 -5.01
C ASN A 218 8.11 1.31 -5.72
N ILE A 219 8.12 0.24 -4.92
CA ILE A 219 8.08 -1.14 -5.36
C ILE A 219 7.00 -1.85 -4.56
N VAL A 220 6.00 -2.41 -5.24
CA VAL A 220 5.00 -3.28 -4.61
C VAL A 220 5.56 -4.69 -4.52
N LEU A 221 5.78 -5.19 -3.31
CA LEU A 221 6.12 -6.59 -3.05
C LEU A 221 4.82 -7.39 -2.89
N LEU A 222 4.70 -8.49 -3.63
CA LEU A 222 3.58 -9.42 -3.58
C LEU A 222 4.03 -10.74 -2.98
N ALA A 223 3.20 -11.32 -2.13
CA ALA A 223 3.46 -12.60 -1.49
C ALA A 223 2.16 -13.43 -1.37
N SER A 224 2.22 -14.72 -1.66
CA SER A 224 1.10 -15.64 -1.49
C SER A 224 1.56 -17.08 -1.26
N ALA A 225 0.72 -17.87 -0.59
CA ALA A 225 0.88 -19.32 -0.50
C ALA A 225 0.53 -20.03 -1.83
N SER A 226 -0.26 -19.37 -2.70
CA SER A 226 -0.66 -19.87 -4.01
C SER A 226 0.03 -19.10 -5.15
N PRO A 227 0.09 -19.64 -6.38
CA PRO A 227 0.63 -18.93 -7.53
C PRO A 227 -0.02 -17.57 -7.74
N LEU A 228 0.79 -16.51 -7.82
CA LEU A 228 0.33 -15.15 -8.09
C LEU A 228 -0.16 -15.01 -9.56
N PRO A 229 -1.13 -14.13 -9.85
CA PRO A 229 -1.67 -13.90 -11.20
C PRO A 229 -0.72 -13.06 -12.08
N VAL A 230 0.56 -13.44 -12.15
CA VAL A 230 1.67 -12.67 -12.73
C VAL A 230 1.39 -12.25 -14.18
N THR A 231 0.89 -13.16 -15.03
CA THR A 231 0.63 -12.85 -16.44
C THR A 231 -0.46 -11.79 -16.60
N ALA A 232 -1.55 -11.91 -15.85
CA ALA A 232 -2.64 -10.94 -15.89
C ALA A 232 -2.17 -9.58 -15.33
N LEU A 233 -1.40 -9.61 -14.25
CA LEU A 233 -0.84 -8.41 -13.63
C LEU A 233 0.15 -7.69 -14.55
N ALA A 234 1.06 -8.43 -15.21
CA ALA A 234 2.02 -7.86 -16.16
C ALA A 234 1.32 -7.20 -17.35
N ARG A 235 0.24 -7.81 -17.87
CA ARG A 235 -0.57 -7.23 -18.95
C ARG A 235 -1.23 -5.92 -18.52
N ARG A 236 -1.84 -5.89 -17.33
CA ARG A 236 -2.48 -4.68 -16.78
C ARG A 236 -1.46 -3.58 -16.50
N ALA A 237 -0.38 -3.92 -15.81
CA ALA A 237 0.70 -3.00 -15.48
C ALA A 237 1.36 -2.39 -16.74
N ALA A 238 1.51 -3.16 -17.82
CA ALA A 238 2.06 -2.64 -19.07
C ALA A 238 1.08 -1.77 -19.88
N ALA A 239 -0.23 -1.95 -19.68
CA ALA A 239 -1.29 -1.18 -20.34
C ALA A 239 -1.71 0.09 -19.57
N ASP A 240 -1.23 0.26 -18.33
CA ASP A 240 -1.50 1.45 -17.53
C ASP A 240 -0.81 2.69 -18.15
N PRO A 241 -1.41 3.89 -18.06
CA PRO A 241 -0.77 5.14 -18.47
C PRO A 241 0.62 5.36 -17.85
N PHE A 242 0.89 4.77 -16.69
CA PHE A 242 2.20 4.74 -16.03
C PHE A 242 2.71 3.29 -15.97
N PRO A 243 3.39 2.79 -17.03
CA PRO A 243 3.67 1.37 -17.16
C PRO A 243 4.63 0.84 -16.10
N ALA A 244 4.24 -0.26 -15.45
CA ALA A 244 5.06 -1.00 -14.51
C ALA A 244 5.42 -2.41 -15.03
N ARG A 245 6.40 -3.05 -14.40
CA ARG A 245 6.85 -4.42 -14.70
C ARG A 245 6.71 -5.32 -13.50
N VAL A 246 6.35 -6.57 -13.77
CA VAL A 246 6.32 -7.65 -12.77
C VAL A 246 7.61 -8.46 -12.87
N GLU A 247 8.39 -8.50 -11.79
CA GLU A 247 9.56 -9.37 -11.64
C GLU A 247 9.22 -10.59 -10.78
N PHE A 248 9.46 -11.78 -11.29
CA PHE A 248 9.12 -13.05 -10.63
C PHE A 248 10.10 -14.16 -11.04
N GLY A 249 10.11 -15.26 -10.28
CA GLY A 249 10.91 -16.44 -10.60
C GLY A 249 12.41 -16.11 -10.77
N PRO A 250 13.06 -16.53 -11.88
CA PRO A 250 14.48 -16.28 -12.13
C PRO A 250 14.94 -14.82 -12.01
N MET A 251 14.10 -13.86 -12.37
CA MET A 251 14.47 -12.43 -12.35
C MET A 251 14.45 -11.84 -10.94
N LEU A 252 13.72 -12.48 -10.01
CA LEU A 252 13.72 -12.11 -8.60
C LEU A 252 14.99 -12.56 -7.86
N ARG A 253 15.74 -13.55 -8.42
CA ARG A 253 16.90 -14.17 -7.74
C ARG A 253 17.97 -13.19 -7.30
N ARG A 254 18.23 -12.14 -8.07
CA ARG A 254 19.21 -11.10 -7.71
C ARG A 254 18.91 -10.42 -6.38
N PHE A 255 17.62 -10.28 -6.04
CA PHE A 255 17.21 -9.68 -4.77
C PHE A 255 17.25 -10.69 -3.62
N LEU A 256 16.96 -11.98 -3.91
CA LEU A 256 17.09 -13.05 -2.93
C LEU A 256 18.55 -13.27 -2.51
N GLU A 257 19.47 -13.31 -3.47
CA GLU A 257 20.91 -13.51 -3.23
C GLU A 257 21.54 -12.35 -2.46
N GLY A 258 20.98 -11.14 -2.60
CA GLY A 258 21.44 -9.94 -1.89
C GLY A 258 20.85 -9.74 -0.49
N GLY A 259 19.96 -10.62 -0.04
CA GLY A 259 19.15 -10.43 1.17
C GLY A 259 19.25 -11.56 2.19
N SER A 260 18.78 -11.29 3.41
CA SER A 260 18.55 -12.31 4.43
C SER A 260 17.27 -11.97 5.21
N PRO A 261 16.49 -12.96 5.67
CA PRO A 261 15.29 -12.70 6.45
C PRO A 261 15.59 -11.85 7.69
N VAL A 262 14.75 -10.85 7.95
CA VAL A 262 14.90 -9.91 9.05
C VAL A 262 14.17 -10.43 10.29
N SER A 263 14.86 -10.55 11.42
CA SER A 263 14.23 -10.85 12.71
C SER A 263 13.80 -9.56 13.42
N ASP A 264 12.94 -9.67 14.44
CA ASP A 264 12.56 -8.51 15.26
C ASP A 264 13.77 -7.80 15.89
N ALA A 265 14.78 -8.57 16.32
CA ALA A 265 16.02 -8.02 16.87
C ALA A 265 16.88 -7.23 15.85
N ARG A 266 16.60 -7.40 14.54
CA ARG A 266 17.28 -6.71 13.43
C ARG A 266 16.36 -5.77 12.68
N ALA A 267 15.15 -5.52 13.20
CA ALA A 267 14.17 -4.64 12.61
C ALA A 267 14.74 -3.22 12.49
N VAL A 268 14.74 -2.68 11.27
CA VAL A 268 15.09 -1.30 11.00
C VAL A 268 14.01 -0.67 10.12
N PRO A 269 13.70 0.62 10.28
CA PRO A 269 12.84 1.32 9.34
C PRO A 269 13.37 1.23 7.90
N SER A 270 12.50 1.44 6.91
CA SER A 270 12.94 1.57 5.52
C SER A 270 13.96 2.72 5.35
N PRO A 271 14.73 2.75 4.25
CA PRO A 271 15.60 3.88 3.95
C PRO A 271 14.84 5.20 3.95
N GLU A 272 15.53 6.27 4.32
CA GLU A 272 14.99 7.62 4.18
C GLU A 272 14.96 8.00 2.69
N PRO A 273 13.83 8.46 2.16
CA PRO A 273 13.75 8.96 0.79
C PRO A 273 14.71 10.14 0.61
N PRO A 274 15.49 10.20 -0.49
CA PRO A 274 16.22 11.41 -0.87
C PRO A 274 15.29 12.62 -0.97
N GLU A 275 15.81 13.83 -0.72
CA GLU A 275 15.04 15.07 -0.91
C GLU A 275 14.40 15.13 -2.31
N GLY A 276 13.12 15.49 -2.38
CA GLY A 276 12.36 15.58 -3.63
C GLY A 276 11.88 14.24 -4.23
N SER A 277 12.10 13.10 -3.56
CA SER A 277 11.75 11.78 -4.15
C SER A 277 10.25 11.54 -4.39
N PHE A 278 9.39 12.33 -3.76
CA PHE A 278 7.93 12.24 -3.88
C PHE A 278 7.27 13.59 -4.20
N SER A 279 8.02 14.55 -4.77
CA SER A 279 7.40 15.78 -5.25
C SER A 279 6.43 15.47 -6.40
N ILE A 280 5.26 16.09 -6.34
CA ILE A 280 4.36 16.19 -7.49
C ILE A 280 4.85 17.41 -8.26
N ASP A 281 5.48 17.20 -9.42
CA ASP A 281 5.82 18.26 -10.37
C ASP A 281 4.59 18.72 -11.15
#